data_AF-A0A7K2YGY0-F1
#
_entry.id   AF-A0A7K2YGY0-F1
#
_cell.length_a   1.000
_cell.length_b   1.000
_cell.length_c   1.000
_cell.angle_alpha   90.00
_cell.angle_beta   90.00
_cell.angle_gamma   90.00
#
_symmetry.space_group_name_H-M   'P 1'
#
loop_
_entity.id
_entity.type
_entity.pdbx_description
1 polymer ?
#
loop_
_entity_poly.entity_id
_entity_poly.type
_entity_poly.pdbx_seq_one_letter_code
_entity_poly.pdbx_strand_id
1 'polypeptide(L)' 'MPEDHPLTSADVDHIRFPVVFRGYRMSEVDDVLDRLTSELAARDARILELEYKLAGTTPAGIVVAGPVGA' A
#
# COMPACT_ATOMS: atom_id res chain seq x y z
N MET A 1 -2.27 -12.04 -9.80
CA MET A 1 -2.25 -10.84 -8.94
C MET A 1 -3.00 -9.76 -9.70
N PRO A 2 -3.85 -8.98 -9.04
CA PRO A 2 -4.67 -7.97 -9.69
C PRO A 2 -3.80 -6.77 -10.13
N GLU A 3 -3.93 -6.36 -11.40
CA GLU A 3 -3.18 -5.20 -11.95
C GLU A 3 -3.97 -3.89 -11.78
N ASP A 4 -5.25 -3.98 -11.44
CA ASP A 4 -6.19 -2.86 -11.41
C ASP A 4 -6.30 -2.19 -10.03
N HIS A 5 -5.68 -2.75 -8.98
CA HIS A 5 -5.71 -2.17 -7.64
C HIS A 5 -4.37 -2.34 -6.90
N PRO A 6 -4.09 -1.49 -5.89
CA PRO A 6 -2.92 -1.63 -5.04
C PRO A 6 -2.88 -3.01 -4.38
N LEU A 7 -1.69 -3.62 -4.34
CA LEU A 7 -1.44 -4.88 -3.66
C LEU A 7 -1.64 -4.71 -2.15
N THR A 8 -2.48 -5.54 -1.55
CA THR A 8 -2.77 -5.55 -0.11
C THR A 8 -2.02 -6.68 0.61
N SER A 9 -1.93 -6.59 1.94
CA SER A 9 -1.41 -7.68 2.78
C SER A 9 -2.17 -9.00 2.58
N ALA A 10 -3.50 -8.94 2.40
CA ALA A 10 -4.33 -10.12 2.15
C ALA A 10 -4.05 -10.78 0.79
N ASP A 11 -3.71 -9.98 -0.23
CA ASP A 11 -3.33 -10.52 -1.53
C ASP A 11 -2.05 -11.36 -1.44
N VAL A 12 -1.08 -10.90 -0.63
CA VAL A 12 0.19 -11.61 -0.41
C VAL A 12 -0.02 -12.93 0.32
N ASP A 13 -0.89 -12.95 1.34
CA ASP A 13 -1.21 -14.15 2.14
C ASP A 13 -1.83 -15.29 1.29
N HIS A 14 -2.47 -14.93 0.18
CA HIS A 14 -3.06 -15.89 -0.76
C HIS A 14 -2.11 -16.38 -1.87
N ILE A 15 -0.88 -15.85 -1.95
CA ILE A 15 0.08 -16.25 -2.98
C ILE A 15 0.54 -17.69 -2.74
N ARG A 16 0.59 -18.48 -3.83
CA ARG A 16 1.15 -19.83 -3.82
C ARG A 16 2.25 -19.95 -4.86
N PHE A 17 3.46 -20.24 -4.40
CA PHE A 17 4.60 -20.45 -5.27
C PHE A 17 4.74 -21.94 -5.65
N PRO A 18 4.95 -22.26 -6.94
CA PRO A 18 5.26 -23.62 -7.35
C PRO A 18 6.68 -24.02 -6.89
N VAL A 19 6.87 -25.27 -6.50
CA VAL A 19 8.18 -25.82 -6.12
C VAL A 19 8.98 -26.17 -7.38
N VAL A 20 10.22 -25.69 -7.45
CA VAL A 20 11.12 -25.93 -8.59
C VAL A 20 12.49 -26.43 -8.14
N PHE A 21 13.19 -27.16 -9.01
CA PHE A 21 14.55 -27.61 -8.73
C PHE A 21 15.51 -26.42 -8.61
N ARG A 22 16.30 -26.38 -7.53
CA ARG A 22 17.20 -25.26 -7.17
C ARG A 22 16.50 -23.91 -6.93
N GLY A 23 15.25 -23.93 -6.47
CA GLY A 23 14.56 -22.74 -5.96
C GLY A 23 15.06 -22.29 -4.59
N TYR A 24 14.56 -21.14 -4.13
CA TYR A 24 14.76 -20.65 -2.76
C TYR A 24 14.21 -21.65 -1.73
N ARG A 25 14.73 -21.60 -0.50
CA ARG A 25 14.19 -22.41 0.60
C ARG A 25 12.81 -21.85 0.97
N MET A 26 11.83 -22.74 1.10
CA MET A 26 10.46 -22.35 1.47
C MET A 26 10.42 -21.55 2.77
N SER A 27 11.17 -21.95 3.80
CA SER A 27 11.24 -21.22 5.07
C SER A 27 11.77 -19.80 4.93
N GLU A 28 12.81 -19.57 4.12
CA GLU A 28 13.35 -18.23 3.91
C GLU A 28 12.37 -17.33 3.15
N VAL A 29 11.64 -17.92 2.19
CA VAL A 29 10.58 -17.21 1.46
C VAL A 29 9.44 -16.89 2.41
N ASP A 30 8.97 -17.86 3.21
CA ASP A 30 7.89 -17.68 4.18
C ASP A 30 8.25 -16.59 5.20
N ASP A 31 9.45 -16.61 5.76
CA ASP A 31 9.93 -15.57 6.70
C ASP A 31 9.88 -14.15 6.09
N VAL A 32 10.25 -14.03 4.81
CA VAL A 32 10.20 -12.75 4.08
C VAL A 32 8.77 -12.34 3.77
N LEU A 33 7.89 -13.28 3.40
CA LEU A 33 6.48 -13.01 3.13
C LEU A 33 5.75 -12.58 4.41
N ASP A 34 6.00 -13.23 5.54
CA ASP A 34 5.42 -12.87 6.84
C ASP A 34 5.79 -11.43 7.22
N ARG A 35 7.07 -11.09 7.06
CA ARG A 35 7.54 -9.72 7.29
C ARG A 35 6.88 -8.74 6.31
N LEU A 36 6.82 -9.07 5.02
CA LEU A 36 6.21 -8.22 4.00
C LEU A 36 4.73 -7.95 4.30
N THR A 37 3.97 -8.97 4.67
CA THR A 37 2.56 -8.88 5.04
C THR A 37 2.36 -7.93 6.22
N SER A 38 3.20 -8.04 7.26
CA SER A 38 3.17 -7.13 8.41
C SER A 38 3.46 -5.67 8.03
N GLU A 39 4.46 -5.45 7.18
CA GLU A 39 4.84 -4.09 6.74
C GLU A 39 3.77 -3.47 5.84
N LEU A 40 3.14 -4.26 4.96
CA LEU A 40 2.02 -3.80 4.13
C LEU A 40 0.83 -3.41 4.99
N ALA A 41 0.44 -4.23 5.98
CA ALA A 41 -0.64 -3.91 6.89
C ALA A 41 -0.37 -2.61 7.69
N ALA A 42 0.86 -2.41 8.16
CA ALA A 42 1.27 -1.19 8.84
C ALA A 42 1.20 0.04 7.93
N ARG A 43 1.65 -0.11 6.67
CA ARG A 43 1.57 0.95 5.65
C ARG A 43 0.12 1.31 5.35
N ASP A 44 -0.76 0.33 5.15
CA ASP A 44 -2.17 0.56 4.82
C ASP A 44 -2.88 1.29 5.96
N ALA A 45 -2.63 0.89 7.21
CA ALA A 45 -3.15 1.60 8.39
C ALA A 45 -2.66 3.05 8.43
N ARG A 46 -1.38 3.28 8.10
CA ARG A 46 -0.81 4.63 8.06
C ARG A 46 -1.40 5.49 6.94
N ILE A 47 -1.64 4.92 5.77
CA ILE A 47 -2.27 5.62 4.64
C ILE A 47 -3.68 6.03 5.03
N LEU A 48 -4.48 5.11 5.57
CA LEU A 48 -5.85 5.40 6.03
C LEU A 48 -5.87 6.52 7.07
N GLU A 49 -4.93 6.50 8.03
CA GLU A 49 -4.79 7.56 9.02
C GLU A 49 -4.51 8.92 8.37
N LEU A 50 -3.61 8.96 7.38
CA LEU A 50 -3.24 10.19 6.67
C LEU A 50 -4.38 10.72 5.80
N GLU A 51 -5.09 9.83 5.11
CA GLU A 51 -6.25 10.17 4.30
C GLU A 51 -7.39 10.74 5.16
N TYR A 52 -7.63 10.17 6.34
CA TYR A 52 -8.59 10.72 7.29
C TYR A 52 -8.21 12.13 7.76
N LYS A 53 -6.93 12.34 8.08
CA LYS A 53 -6.41 13.67 8.46
C LYS A 53 -6.55 14.69 7.32
N LEU A 54 -6.32 14.26 6.08
CA LEU A 54 -6.48 15.11 4.91
C LEU A 54 -7.96 15.41 4.63
N ALA A 55 -8.85 14.43 4.74
CA ALA A 55 -10.29 14.64 4.56
C ALA A 55 -10.89 15.56 5.63
N GLY A 56 -10.38 15.50 6.86
CA GLY A 56 -10.71 16.44 7.94
C GLY A 56 -10.09 17.83 7.75
N THR A 57 -9.09 17.95 6.88
CA THR A 57 -8.43 19.20 6.50
C THR A 57 -8.87 19.58 5.09
N THR A 58 -10.04 20.19 4.92
CA THR A 58 -10.43 20.77 3.63
C THR A 58 -9.27 21.63 3.13
N PRO A 59 -8.74 21.41 1.90
CA PRO A 59 -7.66 22.24 1.37
C PRO A 59 -8.21 23.63 1.06
N ALA A 60 -8.26 24.51 2.07
CA ALA A 60 -8.56 25.93 1.95
C ALA A 60 -7.40 26.71 1.30
N GLY A 61 -6.66 26.08 0.39
CA GLY A 61 -5.36 26.54 -0.10
C GLY A 61 -5.12 26.35 -1.60
N ILE A 62 -6.12 25.96 -2.38
CA ILE A 62 -6.13 26.19 -3.84
C ILE A 62 -7.22 27.24 -4.13
N VAL A 63 -7.14 28.39 -3.45
CA VAL A 63 -7.69 29.62 -4.01
C VAL A 63 -6.54 30.21 -4.82
N VAL A 64 -6.51 29.94 -6.11
CA VAL A 64 -5.75 30.77 -7.06
C VAL A 64 -6.48 32.11 -7.14
N ALA A 65 -6.24 32.97 -6.15
CA ALA A 65 -6.61 34.38 -6.22
C ALA A 65 -5.47 35.12 -6.94
N GLY A 66 -5.60 35.25 -8.25
CA GLY A 66 -5.05 36.38 -9.02
C GLY A 66 -6.23 37.21 -9.54
N PRO A 67 -6.19 38.55 -9.49
CA PRO A 67 -7.38 39.38 -9.40
C PRO A 67 -8.09 39.62 -10.73
N VAL A 68 -9.39 39.90 -10.63
CA VAL A 68 -10.18 40.63 -11.63
C VAL A 68 -9.71 42.09 -11.71
N GLY A 69 -9.42 42.57 -12.93
CA GLY A 69 -9.51 43.99 -13.31
C GLY A 69 -8.21 44.73 -13.64
N ALA A 70 -7.96 44.92 -14.94
CA ALA A 70 -7.71 46.21 -15.60
C ALA A 70 -8.00 46.07 -17.10
#